data_AF-A0A957ZW27-F1
#
_entry.id   AF-A0A957ZW27-F1
#
_cell.length_a   1.000
_cell.length_b   1.000
_cell.length_c   1.000
_cell.angle_alpha   90.00
_cell.angle_beta   90.00
_cell.angle_gamma   90.00
#
_symmetry.space_group_name_H-M   'P 1'
#
loop_
_entity.id
_entity.type
_entity.pdbx_description
1 polymer ?
#
loop_
_entity_poly.entity_id
_entity_poly.type
_entity_poly.pdbx_seq_one_letter_code
_entity_poly.pdbx_strand_id
1 'polypeptide(L)'
;RNRSDVRAGGVLLIAGAGGPMGRMHLQRALQMSAGPRTVIVTNRGRARLQSLLDDFAPQAAAQGRRLIGLSPADEPGRLATTVAAATGGRGCDDIVVMAPDLDLMQEALAHLAPDGMLALFAGVPPGNCLHVPVDHITRHGLQVTGTSGSSLADQHAIIAKAAAGELAPDRIVAAVGGLRAAREAIAAVANKRFAGKIVIYPQLIDLPLLSLDAVAARRPAVAAALGADRAWNATAERALLTAELGLRTDPGGVA
;
A
#
# COMPACT_ATOMS: atom_id res chain seq x y z
N ARG A 1 -4.70 24.78 10.21
CA ARG A 1 -4.17 24.08 9.02
C ARG A 1 -4.10 22.62 9.40
N ASN A 2 -4.90 21.75 8.80
CA ASN A 2 -4.82 20.31 9.03
C ASN A 2 -4.66 19.66 7.66
N ARG A 3 -3.45 19.24 7.33
CA ARG A 3 -3.12 18.58 6.06
C ARG A 3 -3.37 17.09 6.24
N SER A 4 -4.23 16.53 5.39
CA SER A 4 -4.54 15.10 5.35
C SER A 4 -4.02 14.41 4.08
N ASP A 5 -3.30 15.16 3.24
CA ASP A 5 -2.80 14.69 1.94
C ASP A 5 -1.33 15.03 1.75
N VAL A 6 -0.65 14.22 0.94
CA VAL A 6 0.79 14.40 0.68
C VAL A 6 1.07 15.65 -0.15
N ARG A 7 2.20 16.30 0.11
CA ARG A 7 2.58 17.56 -0.51
C ARG A 7 2.92 17.36 -1.98
N ALA A 8 2.22 18.10 -2.85
CA ALA A 8 2.52 18.16 -4.27
C ALA A 8 3.98 18.57 -4.51
N GLY A 9 4.71 17.78 -5.30
CA GLY A 9 6.13 18.02 -5.58
C GLY A 9 7.10 17.78 -4.43
N GLY A 10 6.61 17.37 -3.25
CA GLY A 10 7.40 17.13 -2.05
C GLY A 10 8.15 15.79 -2.06
N VAL A 11 8.77 15.49 -0.92
CA VAL A 11 9.39 14.19 -0.63
C VAL A 11 8.57 13.44 0.41
N LEU A 12 8.07 12.26 0.01
CA LEU A 12 7.31 11.34 0.85
C LEU A 12 8.20 10.19 1.30
N LEU A 13 8.20 9.86 2.59
CA LEU A 13 8.74 8.60 3.11
C LEU A 13 7.61 7.68 3.58
N ILE A 14 7.57 6.45 3.06
CA ILE A 14 6.68 5.38 3.52
C ILE A 14 7.53 4.36 4.28
N ALA A 15 7.46 4.40 5.60
CA ALA A 15 8.22 3.52 6.47
C ALA A 15 7.46 2.19 6.71
N GLY A 16 8.10 1.05 6.43
CA GLY A 16 7.43 -0.26 6.52
C GLY A 16 6.54 -0.59 5.32
N ALA A 17 6.94 -0.17 4.12
CA ALA A 17 6.12 -0.19 2.92
C ALA A 17 5.77 -1.59 2.36
N GLY A 18 6.51 -2.64 2.74
CA GLY A 18 6.43 -3.95 2.08
C GLY A 18 5.15 -4.76 2.34
N GLY A 19 4.27 -4.30 3.24
CA GLY A 19 2.95 -4.90 3.47
C GLY A 19 1.85 -4.32 2.59
N PRO A 20 0.63 -4.88 2.64
CA PRO A 20 -0.48 -4.42 1.80
C PRO A 20 -0.78 -2.92 1.91
N MET A 21 -0.81 -2.39 3.14
CA MET A 21 -1.11 -0.98 3.37
C MET A 21 -0.02 -0.04 2.82
N GLY A 22 1.25 -0.43 2.95
CA GLY A 22 2.37 0.35 2.41
C GLY A 22 2.38 0.38 0.89
N ARG A 23 2.08 -0.76 0.25
CA ARG A 23 1.89 -0.87 -1.20
C ARG A 23 0.74 0.01 -1.69
N MET A 24 -0.40 0.02 -0.97
CA MET A 24 -1.53 0.90 -1.30
C MET A 24 -1.17 2.39 -1.16
N HIS A 25 -0.43 2.77 -0.12
CA HIS A 25 0.05 4.16 0.04
C HIS A 25 1.01 4.56 -1.09
N LEU A 26 1.94 3.68 -1.46
CA LEU A 26 2.85 3.91 -2.58
C LEU A 26 2.08 4.06 -3.89
N GLN A 27 1.17 3.12 -4.19
CA GLN A 27 0.35 3.17 -5.38
C GLN A 27 -0.41 4.50 -5.48
N ARG A 28 -1.11 4.89 -4.40
CA ARG A 28 -1.83 6.15 -4.33
C ARG A 28 -0.90 7.33 -4.60
N ALA A 29 0.24 7.40 -3.90
CA ALA A 29 1.19 8.49 -4.06
C ALA A 29 1.71 8.63 -5.51
N LEU A 30 1.94 7.50 -6.19
CA LEU A 30 2.38 7.49 -7.58
C LEU A 30 1.27 7.88 -8.57
N GLN A 31 -0.01 7.62 -8.26
CA GLN A 31 -1.16 7.89 -9.13
C GLN A 31 -1.75 9.29 -8.94
N MET A 32 -1.37 10.01 -7.88
CA MET A 32 -1.86 11.36 -7.63
C MET A 32 -1.36 12.34 -8.70
N SER A 33 -2.29 13.04 -9.35
CA SER A 33 -2.00 14.14 -10.27
C SER A 33 -1.13 15.21 -9.60
N ALA A 34 -1.50 15.61 -8.38
CA ALA A 34 -0.74 16.52 -7.51
C ALA A 34 0.07 15.76 -6.43
N GLY A 35 0.73 14.66 -6.80
CA GLY A 35 1.50 13.82 -5.87
C GLY A 35 2.91 14.32 -5.53
N PRO A 36 3.64 13.61 -4.63
CA PRO A 36 5.03 13.90 -4.28
C PRO A 36 5.96 13.66 -5.48
N ARG A 37 7.05 14.42 -5.57
CA ARG A 37 8.05 14.24 -6.64
C ARG A 37 8.95 13.02 -6.39
N THR A 38 9.27 12.78 -5.13
CA THR A 38 10.11 11.67 -4.69
C THR A 38 9.37 10.85 -3.64
N VAL A 39 9.39 9.53 -3.78
CA VAL A 39 8.87 8.59 -2.79
C VAL A 39 10.01 7.69 -2.33
N ILE A 40 10.33 7.75 -1.04
CA ILE A 40 11.26 6.85 -0.37
C ILE A 40 10.44 5.77 0.32
N VAL A 41 10.78 4.50 0.12
CA VAL A 41 10.11 3.37 0.76
C VAL A 41 11.11 2.55 1.54
N THR A 42 10.78 2.22 2.79
CA THR A 42 11.63 1.32 3.59
C THR A 42 10.91 0.04 3.93
N ASN A 43 11.65 -1.07 3.93
CA ASN A 43 11.15 -2.34 4.43
C ASN A 43 12.31 -3.21 4.91
N ARG A 44 12.23 -3.79 6.11
CA ARG A 44 13.30 -4.63 6.70
C ARG A 44 13.62 -5.88 5.88
N GLY A 45 12.62 -6.47 5.20
CA GLY A 45 12.80 -7.69 4.42
C GLY A 45 13.19 -7.38 2.98
N ARG A 46 14.42 -7.73 2.59
CA ARG A 46 14.95 -7.50 1.24
C ARG A 46 14.06 -8.06 0.12
N ALA A 47 13.60 -9.30 0.24
CA ALA A 47 12.75 -9.92 -0.78
C ALA A 47 11.44 -9.16 -0.99
N ARG A 48 10.84 -8.66 0.10
CA ARG A 48 9.60 -7.86 0.04
C ARG A 48 9.85 -6.45 -0.50
N LEU A 49 10.98 -5.84 -0.17
CA LEU A 49 11.38 -4.56 -0.73
C LEU A 49 11.59 -4.69 -2.24
N GLN A 50 12.33 -5.71 -2.68
CA GLN A 50 12.59 -5.96 -4.10
C GLN A 50 11.29 -6.17 -4.86
N SER A 51 10.41 -7.06 -4.38
CA SER A 51 9.09 -7.27 -4.98
C SER A 51 8.27 -5.98 -5.05
N LEU A 52 8.33 -5.13 -4.03
CA LEU A 52 7.65 -3.82 -4.07
C LEU A 52 8.27 -2.89 -5.13
N LEU A 53 9.59 -2.88 -5.30
CA LEU A 53 10.25 -2.09 -6.35
C LEU A 53 9.93 -2.61 -7.74
N ASP A 54 9.94 -3.93 -7.94
CA ASP A 54 9.61 -4.56 -9.22
C ASP A 54 8.19 -4.18 -9.67
N ASP A 55 7.24 -4.19 -8.73
CA ASP A 55 5.83 -3.88 -9.00
C ASP A 55 5.58 -2.38 -9.29
N PHE A 56 6.36 -1.47 -8.68
CA PHE A 56 6.04 -0.03 -8.70
C PHE A 56 7.06 0.86 -9.42
N ALA A 57 8.27 0.39 -9.73
CA ALA A 57 9.26 1.17 -10.47
C ALA A 57 8.79 1.54 -11.89
N PRO A 58 8.15 0.65 -12.68
CA PRO A 58 7.61 1.01 -13.99
C PRO A 58 6.54 2.11 -13.88
N GLN A 59 5.66 2.02 -12.89
CA GLN A 59 4.62 3.02 -12.64
C GLN A 59 5.23 4.36 -12.20
N ALA A 60 6.24 4.35 -11.34
CA ALA A 60 6.92 5.55 -10.92
C ALA A 60 7.59 6.27 -12.10
N ALA A 61 8.27 5.52 -12.97
CA ALA A 61 8.87 6.05 -14.19
C ALA A 61 7.83 6.65 -15.15
N ALA A 62 6.73 5.93 -15.40
CA ALA A 62 5.63 6.41 -16.25
C ALA A 62 4.99 7.71 -15.73
N GLN A 63 4.99 7.92 -14.42
CA GLN A 63 4.44 9.11 -13.76
C GLN A 63 5.50 10.20 -13.48
N GLY A 64 6.74 10.03 -13.96
CA GLY A 64 7.83 10.98 -13.74
C GLY A 64 8.21 11.16 -12.27
N ARG A 65 7.98 10.14 -11.43
CA ARG A 65 8.27 10.16 -9.98
C ARG A 65 9.56 9.39 -9.70
N ARG A 66 10.36 9.91 -8.78
CA ARG A 66 11.56 9.20 -8.30
C ARG A 66 11.16 8.24 -7.17
N LEU A 67 11.31 6.94 -7.39
CA LEU A 67 11.12 5.90 -6.37
C LEU A 67 12.49 5.43 -5.83
N ILE A 68 12.66 5.43 -4.51
CA ILE A 68 13.88 4.97 -3.84
C ILE A 68 13.51 3.93 -2.79
N GLY A 69 13.98 2.69 -2.95
CA GLY A 69 13.80 1.64 -1.95
C GLY A 69 15.05 1.44 -1.10
N LEU A 70 14.86 1.25 0.21
CA LEU A 70 15.93 1.01 1.17
C LEU A 70 15.55 -0.09 2.15
N SER A 71 16.53 -0.92 2.53
CA SER A 71 16.39 -1.89 3.62
C SER A 71 17.20 -1.40 4.82
N PRO A 72 16.57 -0.85 5.87
CA PRO A 72 17.32 -0.39 7.05
C PRO A 72 18.14 -1.51 7.73
N ALA A 73 17.73 -2.76 7.56
CA ALA A 73 18.44 -3.92 8.09
C ALA A 73 19.72 -4.24 7.30
N ASP A 74 19.69 -4.10 5.97
CA ASP A 74 20.85 -4.37 5.11
C ASP A 74 21.76 -3.14 4.94
N GLU A 75 21.20 -1.95 5.13
CA GLU A 75 21.85 -0.66 4.84
C GLU A 75 21.72 0.33 6.02
N PRO A 76 22.28 0.01 7.20
CA PRO A 76 22.16 0.88 8.38
C PRO A 76 22.67 2.30 8.09
N GLY A 77 21.89 3.32 8.50
CA GLY A 77 22.25 4.73 8.30
C GLY A 77 22.04 5.29 6.88
N ARG A 78 21.73 4.43 5.89
CA ARG A 78 21.49 4.88 4.51
C ARG A 78 20.21 5.71 4.37
N LEU A 79 19.25 5.54 5.28
CA LEU A 79 18.03 6.36 5.29
C LEU A 79 18.36 7.85 5.46
N ALA A 80 19.21 8.20 6.44
CA ALA A 80 19.59 9.58 6.71
C ALA A 80 20.25 10.25 5.50
N THR A 81 21.22 9.58 4.87
CA THR A 81 21.92 10.11 3.69
C THR A 81 21.00 10.23 2.48
N THR A 82 20.09 9.27 2.30
CA THR A 82 19.10 9.31 1.21
C THR A 82 18.10 10.44 1.40
N VAL A 83 17.57 10.62 2.61
CA VAL A 83 16.66 11.73 2.94
C VAL A 83 17.37 13.07 2.72
N ALA A 84 18.60 13.23 3.22
CA ALA A 84 19.37 14.45 3.04
C ALA A 84 19.59 14.76 1.54
N ALA A 85 20.01 13.77 0.74
CA ALA A 85 20.21 13.95 -0.69
C ALA A 85 18.91 14.25 -1.46
N ALA A 86 17.78 13.65 -1.06
CA ALA A 86 16.49 13.87 -1.71
C ALA A 86 15.86 15.23 -1.36
N THR A 87 16.24 15.82 -0.23
CA THR A 87 15.56 16.99 0.38
C THR A 87 16.47 18.21 0.52
N GLY A 88 17.75 18.11 0.13
CA GLY A 88 18.74 19.16 0.40
C GLY A 88 19.03 19.34 1.90
N GLY A 89 18.94 18.26 2.67
CA GLY A 89 19.15 18.26 4.13
C GLY A 89 17.95 18.73 4.96
N ARG A 90 16.85 19.14 4.33
CA ARG A 90 15.70 19.73 5.03
C ARG A 90 14.77 18.72 5.70
N GLY A 91 14.80 17.45 5.27
CA GLY A 91 13.86 16.41 5.71
C GLY A 91 12.67 16.23 4.76
N CYS A 92 11.92 15.15 4.95
CA CYS A 92 10.75 14.80 4.17
C CYS A 92 9.58 15.76 4.46
N ASP A 93 8.80 16.11 3.43
CA ASP A 93 7.57 16.89 3.62
C ASP A 93 6.50 16.05 4.31
N ASP A 94 6.44 14.76 3.97
CA ASP A 94 5.45 13.82 4.49
C ASP A 94 6.10 12.49 4.85
N ILE A 95 5.66 11.92 5.96
CA ILE A 95 6.10 10.61 6.44
C ILE A 95 4.87 9.82 6.85
N VAL A 96 4.77 8.59 6.36
CA VAL A 96 3.68 7.66 6.73
C VAL A 96 4.30 6.36 7.22
N VAL A 97 3.97 5.98 8.47
CA VAL A 97 4.53 4.79 9.13
C VAL A 97 3.51 3.65 9.14
N MET A 98 3.86 2.54 8.49
CA MET A 98 2.99 1.39 8.22
C MET A 98 3.23 0.19 9.16
N ALA A 99 4.15 0.29 10.11
CA ALA A 99 4.51 -0.80 11.01
C ALA A 99 4.31 -0.43 12.48
N PRO A 100 3.85 -1.37 13.32
CA PRO A 100 3.65 -1.15 14.75
C PRO A 100 5.00 -1.23 15.51
N ASP A 101 5.90 -0.31 15.20
CA ASP A 101 7.28 -0.33 15.68
C ASP A 101 7.66 1.07 16.17
N LEU A 102 7.85 1.21 17.48
CA LEU A 102 8.09 2.52 18.11
C LEU A 102 9.45 3.11 17.68
N ASP A 103 10.48 2.28 17.54
CA ASP A 103 11.81 2.73 17.12
C ASP A 103 11.75 3.29 15.70
N LEU A 104 11.04 2.60 14.80
CA LEU A 104 10.79 3.10 13.45
C LEU A 104 10.00 4.42 13.46
N MET A 105 8.99 4.57 14.33
CA MET A 105 8.24 5.82 14.44
C MET A 105 9.14 6.97 14.93
N GLN A 106 10.01 6.71 15.91
CA GLN A 106 10.93 7.70 16.46
C GLN A 106 12.03 8.08 15.45
N GLU A 107 12.59 7.12 14.73
CA GLU A 107 13.54 7.34 13.63
C GLU A 107 12.88 8.15 12.51
N ALA A 108 11.67 7.78 12.10
CA ALA A 108 10.95 8.46 11.04
C ALA A 108 10.66 9.93 11.41
N LEU A 109 10.29 10.21 12.67
CA LEU A 109 10.10 11.59 13.15
C LEU A 109 11.37 12.44 12.99
N ALA A 110 12.57 11.87 13.18
CA ALA A 110 13.84 12.58 13.03
C ALA A 110 14.15 12.99 11.58
N HIS A 111 13.46 12.40 10.59
CA HIS A 111 13.61 12.71 9.17
C HIS A 111 12.57 13.68 8.62
N LEU A 112 11.68 14.19 9.47
CA LEU A 112 10.59 15.07 9.07
C LEU A 112 11.03 16.53 8.97
N ALA A 113 10.64 17.21 7.90
CA ALA A 113 10.90 18.63 7.72
C ALA A 113 10.03 19.49 8.65
N PRO A 114 10.42 20.76 8.88
CA PRO A 114 9.49 21.79 9.33
C PRO A 114 8.25 21.86 8.42
N ASP A 115 7.08 22.11 8.99
CA ASP A 115 5.75 22.07 8.36
C ASP A 115 5.39 20.70 7.76
N GLY A 116 6.05 19.66 8.28
CA GLY A 116 5.88 18.27 7.86
C GLY A 116 4.69 17.57 8.50
N MET A 117 4.19 16.54 7.83
CA MET A 117 3.11 15.66 8.30
C MET A 117 3.65 14.27 8.61
N LEU A 118 3.41 13.80 9.83
CA LEU A 118 3.63 12.43 10.27
C LEU A 118 2.29 11.70 10.43
N ALA A 119 2.04 10.72 9.58
CA ALA A 119 0.88 9.85 9.66
C ALA A 119 1.26 8.48 10.25
N LEU A 120 0.63 8.09 11.35
CA LEU A 120 0.87 6.85 12.07
C LEU A 120 -0.33 5.92 11.88
N PHE A 121 -0.17 4.89 11.04
CA PHE A 121 -1.24 3.96 10.73
C PHE A 121 -1.34 2.80 11.74
N ALA A 122 -0.18 2.30 12.19
CA ALA A 122 -0.13 1.12 13.04
C ALA A 122 -0.10 1.51 14.52
N GLY A 123 -0.90 0.85 15.35
CA GLY A 123 -0.88 1.03 16.80
C GLY A 123 0.31 0.32 17.45
N VAL A 124 0.83 0.88 18.54
CA VAL A 124 1.81 0.25 19.44
C VAL A 124 1.11 -0.24 20.71
N PRO A 125 1.69 -1.20 21.47
CA PRO A 125 1.09 -1.66 22.72
C PRO A 125 0.89 -0.51 23.73
N PRO A 126 -0.14 -0.56 24.59
CA PRO A 126 -0.39 0.48 25.60
C PRO A 126 0.84 0.77 26.48
N GLY A 127 1.02 2.03 26.85
CA GLY A 127 2.15 2.48 27.68
C GLY A 127 3.42 2.86 26.90
N ASN A 128 3.46 2.58 25.59
CA ASN A 128 4.54 3.05 24.71
C ASN A 128 4.26 4.48 24.24
N CYS A 129 5.28 5.34 24.31
CA CYS A 129 5.16 6.77 23.99
C CYS A 129 6.16 7.17 22.91
N LEU A 130 5.71 7.94 21.92
CA LEU A 130 6.57 8.63 20.96
C LEU A 130 7.03 9.96 21.55
N HIS A 131 8.34 10.23 21.55
CA HIS A 131 8.87 11.48 22.07
C HIS A 131 8.90 12.54 20.97
N VAL A 132 7.98 13.50 21.06
CA VAL A 132 7.85 14.61 20.11
C VAL A 132 8.33 15.91 20.77
N PRO A 133 9.40 16.54 20.27
CA PRO A 133 9.82 17.85 20.77
C PRO A 133 8.71 18.88 20.54
N VAL A 134 8.29 19.57 21.61
CA VAL A 134 7.18 20.54 21.56
C VAL A 134 7.45 21.66 20.55
N ASP A 135 8.71 22.07 20.40
CA ASP A 135 9.12 23.11 19.46
C ASP A 135 8.85 22.74 17.99
N HIS A 136 8.88 21.43 17.67
CA HIS A 136 8.53 20.95 16.34
C HIS A 136 7.06 21.29 16.02
N ILE A 137 6.18 21.26 17.03
CA ILE A 137 4.76 21.59 16.88
C ILE A 137 4.57 23.11 16.88
N THR A 138 5.09 23.80 17.90
CA THR A 138 4.75 25.20 18.16
C THR A 138 5.45 26.19 17.24
N ARG A 139 6.71 25.93 16.88
CA ARG A 139 7.49 26.81 15.98
C ARG A 139 7.57 26.27 14.57
N HIS A 140 7.71 24.96 14.42
CA HIS A 140 7.93 24.34 13.13
C HIS A 140 6.66 23.78 12.49
N GLY A 141 5.49 23.86 13.12
CA GLY A 141 4.21 23.50 12.48
C GLY A 141 4.06 22.02 12.15
N LEU A 142 4.78 21.14 12.87
CA LEU A 142 4.64 19.70 12.78
C LEU A 142 3.18 19.28 12.99
N GLN A 143 2.70 18.39 12.12
CA GLN A 143 1.40 17.73 12.25
C GLN A 143 1.61 16.24 12.46
N VAL A 144 1.09 15.69 13.56
CA VAL A 144 1.08 14.24 13.83
C VAL A 144 -0.36 13.77 13.83
N THR A 145 -0.66 12.76 13.03
CA THR A 145 -2.00 12.16 12.95
C THR A 145 -1.90 10.65 13.14
N GLY A 146 -2.51 10.15 14.21
CA GLY A 146 -2.80 8.73 14.37
C GLY A 146 -4.19 8.44 13.81
N THR A 147 -4.32 7.39 13.00
CA THR A 147 -5.63 7.01 12.43
C THR A 147 -5.99 5.58 12.82
N SER A 148 -7.25 5.37 13.19
CA SER A 148 -7.84 4.04 13.33
C SER A 148 -9.19 4.03 12.62
N GLY A 149 -9.37 3.07 11.71
CA GLY A 149 -10.58 2.95 10.91
C GLY A 149 -10.79 4.10 9.92
N SER A 150 -12.04 4.27 9.50
CA SER A 150 -12.47 5.32 8.56
C SER A 150 -13.93 5.66 8.86
N SER A 151 -14.29 6.94 8.73
CA SER A 151 -15.68 7.36 8.84
C SER A 151 -16.50 6.88 7.64
N LEU A 152 -17.84 6.89 7.74
CA LEU A 152 -18.71 6.61 6.58
C LEU A 152 -18.45 7.59 5.43
N ALA A 153 -18.15 8.85 5.74
CA ALA A 153 -17.80 9.84 4.73
C ALA A 153 -16.51 9.46 3.99
N ASP A 154 -15.50 8.98 4.71
CA ASP A 154 -14.25 8.50 4.10
C ASP A 154 -14.51 7.28 3.20
N GLN A 155 -15.33 6.34 3.65
CA GLN A 155 -15.68 5.15 2.87
C GLN A 155 -16.41 5.51 1.58
N HIS A 156 -17.41 6.40 1.65
CA HIS A 156 -18.10 6.90 0.45
C HIS A 156 -17.14 7.61 -0.50
N ALA A 157 -16.24 8.46 0.02
CA ALA A 157 -15.27 9.16 -0.80
C ALA A 157 -14.33 8.19 -1.55
N ILE A 158 -13.86 7.12 -0.90
CA ILE A 158 -12.99 6.12 -1.53
C ILE A 158 -13.75 5.27 -2.55
N ILE A 159 -15.01 4.87 -2.27
CA ILE A 159 -15.85 4.16 -3.24
C ILE A 159 -16.06 5.02 -4.50
N ALA A 160 -16.40 6.30 -4.34
CA ALA A 160 -16.58 7.22 -5.47
C ALA A 160 -15.31 7.33 -6.32
N LYS A 161 -14.13 7.46 -5.68
CA LYS A 161 -12.83 7.51 -6.39
C LYS A 161 -12.49 6.22 -7.11
N ALA A 162 -12.79 5.07 -6.51
CA ALA A 162 -12.61 3.77 -7.17
C ALA A 162 -13.54 3.62 -8.39
N ALA A 163 -14.81 4.01 -8.25
CA ALA A 163 -15.79 3.98 -9.33
C ALA A 163 -15.42 4.93 -10.50
N ALA A 164 -14.81 6.08 -10.19
CA ALA A 164 -14.28 7.02 -11.17
C ALA A 164 -12.94 6.56 -11.82
N GLY A 165 -12.36 5.44 -11.37
CA GLY A 165 -11.07 4.95 -11.86
C GLY A 165 -9.85 5.73 -11.37
N GLU A 166 -10.02 6.63 -10.39
CA GLU A 166 -8.92 7.40 -9.79
C GLU A 166 -8.05 6.53 -8.84
N LEU A 167 -8.60 5.42 -8.36
CA LEU A 167 -7.92 4.43 -7.53
C LEU A 167 -8.13 3.05 -8.13
N ALA A 168 -7.07 2.23 -8.13
CA ALA A 168 -7.12 0.84 -8.57
C ALA A 168 -6.85 -0.11 -7.38
N PRO A 169 -7.80 -0.28 -6.44
CA PRO A 169 -7.59 -1.05 -5.21
C PRO A 169 -7.30 -2.53 -5.49
N ASP A 170 -7.84 -3.09 -6.57
CA ASP A 170 -7.73 -4.52 -6.89
C ASP A 170 -6.30 -4.98 -7.16
N ARG A 171 -5.39 -4.06 -7.50
CA ARG A 171 -3.96 -4.36 -7.71
C ARG A 171 -3.28 -4.93 -6.48
N ILE A 172 -3.86 -4.77 -5.28
CA ILE A 172 -3.29 -5.33 -4.06
C ILE A 172 -3.65 -6.80 -3.84
N VAL A 173 -4.57 -7.37 -4.62
CA VAL A 173 -4.93 -8.78 -4.49
C VAL A 173 -3.74 -9.63 -4.91
N ALA A 174 -3.34 -10.56 -4.05
CA ALA A 174 -2.23 -11.49 -4.29
C ALA A 174 -2.70 -12.94 -4.36
N ALA A 175 -3.85 -13.26 -3.78
CA ALA A 175 -4.43 -14.59 -3.82
C ALA A 175 -5.96 -14.54 -3.74
N VAL A 176 -6.59 -15.58 -4.27
CA VAL A 176 -8.03 -15.80 -4.23
C VAL A 176 -8.31 -17.22 -3.72
N GLY A 177 -9.42 -17.42 -3.03
CA GLY A 177 -9.82 -18.74 -2.55
C GLY A 177 -11.31 -18.82 -2.25
N GLY A 178 -11.76 -20.05 -2.01
CA GLY A 178 -13.13 -20.37 -1.65
C GLY A 178 -13.40 -20.34 -0.15
N LEU A 179 -14.65 -20.59 0.25
CA LEU A 179 -15.03 -20.61 1.67
C LEU A 179 -14.18 -21.61 2.48
N ARG A 180 -13.96 -22.82 1.96
CA ARG A 180 -13.16 -23.85 2.65
C ARG A 180 -11.68 -23.49 2.77
N ALA A 181 -11.20 -22.57 1.94
CA ALA A 181 -9.82 -22.05 2.01
C ALA A 181 -9.62 -21.00 3.11
N ALA A 182 -10.67 -20.51 3.78
CA ALA A 182 -10.57 -19.41 4.75
C ALA A 182 -9.58 -19.68 5.89
N ARG A 183 -9.56 -20.91 6.45
CA ARG A 183 -8.60 -21.30 7.50
C ARG A 183 -7.16 -21.21 7.00
N GLU A 184 -6.90 -21.74 5.80
CA GLU A 184 -5.59 -21.69 5.17
C GLU A 184 -5.18 -20.23 4.87
N ALA A 185 -6.14 -19.41 4.44
CA ALA A 185 -5.90 -17.98 4.17
C ALA A 185 -5.50 -17.21 5.43
N ILE A 186 -6.17 -17.45 6.56
CA ILE A 186 -5.79 -16.84 7.85
C ILE A 186 -4.36 -17.26 8.24
N ALA A 187 -4.03 -18.55 8.11
CA ALA A 187 -2.68 -19.03 8.37
C ALA A 187 -1.64 -18.42 7.42
N ALA A 188 -2.00 -18.24 6.14
CA ALA A 188 -1.14 -17.60 5.14
C ALA A 188 -0.88 -16.12 5.47
N VAL A 189 -1.85 -15.39 6.02
CA VAL A 189 -1.66 -14.02 6.52
C VAL A 189 -0.71 -13.99 7.71
N ALA A 190 -0.93 -14.87 8.71
CA ALA A 190 -0.07 -14.96 9.90
C ALA A 190 1.39 -15.29 9.52
N ASN A 191 1.56 -16.23 8.58
CA ASN A 191 2.85 -16.65 8.05
C ASN A 191 3.36 -15.77 6.92
N LYS A 192 2.72 -14.63 6.64
CA LYS A 192 3.26 -13.61 5.74
C LYS A 192 3.52 -14.13 4.30
N ARG A 193 2.77 -15.17 3.89
CA ARG A 193 2.98 -15.95 2.64
C ARG A 193 2.74 -15.14 1.37
N PHE A 194 1.79 -14.22 1.40
CA PHE A 194 1.49 -13.32 0.29
C PHE A 194 1.80 -11.87 0.67
N ALA A 195 2.31 -11.09 -0.30
CA ALA A 195 2.65 -9.68 -0.08
C ALA A 195 1.42 -8.74 -0.11
N GLY A 196 0.32 -9.19 -0.73
CA GLY A 196 -0.93 -8.46 -0.89
C GLY A 196 -2.09 -9.03 -0.07
N LYS A 197 -3.31 -8.73 -0.50
CA LYS A 197 -4.56 -9.20 0.10
C LYS A 197 -4.95 -10.57 -0.45
N ILE A 198 -5.62 -11.35 0.41
CA ILE A 198 -6.29 -12.59 0.02
C ILE A 198 -7.79 -12.29 -0.04
N VAL A 199 -8.44 -12.61 -1.16
CA VAL A 199 -9.90 -12.49 -1.31
C VAL A 199 -10.51 -13.87 -1.17
N ILE A 200 -11.50 -14.01 -0.29
CA ILE A 200 -12.28 -15.23 -0.14
C ILE A 200 -13.65 -14.99 -0.78
N TYR A 201 -14.03 -15.86 -1.70
CA TYR A 201 -15.34 -15.89 -2.34
C TYR A 201 -16.22 -16.95 -1.66
N PRO A 202 -17.15 -16.56 -0.77
CA PRO A 202 -17.94 -17.52 -0.01
C PRO A 202 -18.81 -18.42 -0.89
N GLN A 203 -19.23 -17.93 -2.05
CA GLN A 203 -20.02 -18.68 -3.03
C GLN A 203 -19.22 -19.76 -3.78
N LEU A 204 -17.89 -19.69 -3.79
CA LEU A 204 -17.01 -20.68 -4.41
C LEU A 204 -16.52 -21.65 -3.34
N ILE A 205 -17.37 -22.57 -2.87
CA ILE A 205 -17.09 -23.37 -1.66
C ILE A 205 -15.75 -24.12 -1.72
N ASP A 206 -15.44 -24.73 -2.86
CA ASP A 206 -14.32 -25.65 -3.05
C ASP A 206 -13.11 -25.06 -3.79
N LEU A 207 -13.13 -23.76 -4.13
CA LEU A 207 -11.98 -23.11 -4.78
C LEU A 207 -10.76 -23.16 -3.82
N PRO A 208 -9.65 -23.81 -4.20
CA PRO A 208 -8.45 -23.83 -3.37
C PRO A 208 -7.85 -22.43 -3.24
N LEU A 209 -6.98 -22.23 -2.24
CA LEU A 209 -6.24 -20.98 -2.12
C LEU A 209 -5.16 -20.89 -3.21
N LEU A 210 -5.33 -19.96 -4.15
CA LEU A 210 -4.45 -19.79 -5.30
C LEU A 210 -3.82 -18.40 -5.28
N SER A 211 -2.50 -18.31 -5.48
CA SER A 211 -1.86 -17.05 -5.87
C SER A 211 -2.33 -16.63 -7.26
N LEU A 212 -2.17 -15.35 -7.62
CA LEU A 212 -2.49 -14.91 -8.98
C LEU A 212 -1.69 -15.65 -10.06
N ASP A 213 -0.43 -16.04 -9.78
CA ASP A 213 0.34 -16.90 -10.68
C ASP A 213 -0.25 -18.31 -10.82
N ALA A 214 -0.73 -18.89 -9.71
CA ALA A 214 -1.37 -20.20 -9.74
C ALA A 214 -2.73 -20.14 -10.45
N VAL A 215 -3.48 -19.03 -10.31
CA VAL A 215 -4.68 -18.77 -11.12
C VAL A 215 -4.29 -18.72 -12.60
N ALA A 216 -3.29 -17.93 -12.96
CA ALA A 216 -2.86 -17.79 -14.36
C ALA A 216 -2.44 -19.13 -14.98
N ALA A 217 -1.77 -19.99 -14.20
CA ALA A 217 -1.34 -21.32 -14.65
C ALA A 217 -2.47 -22.34 -14.74
N ARG A 218 -3.46 -22.29 -13.84
CA ARG A 218 -4.50 -23.34 -13.70
C ARG A 218 -5.85 -22.96 -14.31
N ARG A 219 -6.04 -21.70 -14.67
CA ARG A 219 -7.32 -21.14 -15.16
C ARG A 219 -7.08 -20.21 -16.36
N PRO A 220 -6.91 -20.74 -17.58
CA PRO A 220 -6.58 -19.94 -18.77
C PRO A 220 -7.57 -18.81 -19.07
N ALA A 221 -8.88 -19.04 -18.89
CA ALA A 221 -9.90 -18.03 -19.09
C ALA A 221 -9.77 -16.84 -18.11
N VAL A 222 -9.41 -17.13 -16.85
CA VAL A 222 -9.16 -16.09 -15.84
C VAL A 222 -7.84 -15.39 -16.13
N ALA A 223 -6.81 -16.14 -16.54
CA ALA A 223 -5.49 -15.62 -16.90
C ALA A 223 -5.59 -14.56 -18.00
N ALA A 224 -6.40 -14.81 -19.04
CA ALA A 224 -6.64 -13.89 -20.14
C ALA A 224 -7.39 -12.60 -19.74
N ALA A 225 -8.09 -12.63 -18.61
CA ALA A 225 -8.86 -11.51 -18.07
C ALA A 225 -8.09 -10.68 -17.03
N LEU A 226 -6.88 -11.11 -16.63
CA LEU A 226 -6.03 -10.34 -15.73
C LEU A 226 -5.55 -9.04 -16.40
N GLY A 227 -5.35 -8.02 -15.58
CA GLY A 227 -4.86 -6.72 -16.05
C GLY A 227 -3.36 -6.75 -16.37
N ALA A 228 -2.82 -5.57 -16.68
CA ALA A 228 -1.37 -5.40 -16.75
C ALA A 228 -0.70 -5.95 -15.49
N ASP A 229 0.48 -6.57 -15.67
CA ASP A 229 1.27 -7.19 -14.60
C ASP A 229 0.51 -8.27 -13.80
N ARG A 230 -0.43 -8.97 -14.47
CA ARG A 230 -1.30 -10.00 -13.86
C ARG A 230 -2.19 -9.47 -12.73
N ALA A 231 -2.48 -8.17 -12.71
CA ALA A 231 -3.32 -7.57 -11.67
C ALA A 231 -4.75 -8.12 -11.68
N TRP A 232 -5.28 -8.42 -10.50
CA TRP A 232 -6.70 -8.73 -10.34
C TRP A 232 -7.56 -7.52 -10.71
N ASN A 233 -8.75 -7.77 -11.25
CA ASN A 233 -9.72 -6.76 -11.64
C ASN A 233 -11.13 -7.40 -11.76
N ALA A 234 -12.15 -6.56 -11.96
CA ALA A 234 -13.53 -7.01 -12.12
C ALA A 234 -13.76 -7.98 -13.29
N THR A 235 -13.01 -7.89 -14.39
CA THR A 235 -13.10 -8.82 -15.52
C THR A 235 -12.55 -10.20 -15.15
N ALA A 236 -11.41 -10.27 -14.45
CA ALA A 236 -10.86 -11.52 -13.94
C ALA A 236 -11.78 -12.17 -12.91
N GLU A 237 -12.39 -11.38 -12.03
CA GLU A 237 -13.40 -11.86 -11.07
C GLU A 237 -14.62 -12.45 -11.77
N ARG A 238 -15.19 -11.75 -12.75
CA ARG A 238 -16.32 -12.29 -13.54
C ARG A 238 -15.94 -13.57 -14.27
N ALA A 239 -14.74 -13.65 -14.85
CA ALA A 239 -14.26 -14.86 -15.51
C ALA A 239 -14.15 -16.03 -14.54
N LEU A 240 -13.64 -15.79 -13.32
CA LEU A 240 -13.54 -16.81 -12.27
C LEU A 240 -14.95 -17.29 -11.86
N LEU A 241 -15.86 -16.37 -11.57
CA LEU A 241 -17.23 -16.72 -11.14
C LEU A 241 -17.99 -17.46 -12.24
N THR A 242 -17.87 -17.04 -13.49
CA THR A 242 -18.49 -17.72 -14.65
C THR A 242 -17.97 -19.15 -14.77
N ALA A 243 -16.66 -19.34 -14.67
CA ALA A 243 -16.03 -20.64 -14.82
C ALA A 243 -16.40 -21.62 -13.67
N GLU A 244 -16.48 -21.14 -12.44
CA GLU A 244 -16.68 -21.99 -11.26
C GLU A 244 -18.17 -22.19 -10.91
N LEU A 245 -19.05 -21.24 -11.25
CA LEU A 245 -20.50 -21.32 -10.96
C LEU A 245 -21.36 -21.67 -12.19
N GLY A 246 -20.77 -21.72 -13.39
CA GLY A 246 -21.52 -21.93 -14.62
C GLY A 246 -22.50 -20.79 -14.94
N LEU A 247 -22.30 -19.60 -14.37
CA LEU A 247 -23.12 -18.42 -14.66
C LEU A 247 -22.93 -18.06 -16.14
N ARG A 248 -24.01 -18.01 -16.92
CA ARG A 248 -23.96 -17.52 -18.30
C ARG A 248 -23.57 -16.04 -18.28
N THR A 249 -22.56 -15.66 -19.04
CA THR A 249 -22.26 -14.24 -19.30
C THR A 249 -23.38 -13.67 -20.17
N ASP A 250 -24.33 -12.97 -19.57
CA ASP A 250 -25.26 -12.15 -20.36
C ASP A 250 -24.50 -10.90 -20.83
N PRO A 251 -24.39 -10.63 -22.14
CA PRO A 251 -23.60 -9.49 -22.65
C PRO A 251 -24.25 -8.12 -22.43
N GLY A 252 -25.41 -8.04 -21.76
CA GLY A 252 -26.18 -6.80 -21.63
C GLY A 252 -26.70 -6.61 -20.21
N GLY A 253 -26.12 -5.63 -19.51
CA GLY A 253 -26.57 -5.27 -18.16
C GLY A 253 -25.94 -3.97 -17.67
N VAL A 254 -26.24 -2.87 -18.36
CA VAL A 254 -26.16 -1.51 -17.79
C VAL A 254 -27.58 -0.96 -17.82
N ALA A 255 -28.13 -0.69 -16.64
CA ALA A 255 -29.09 0.36 -16.38
C ALA A 255 -28.69 1.00 -15.05
#